data_AF-D7DBA4-F1
#
_entry.id   AF-D7DBA4-F1
#
_cell.length_a   1.000
_cell.length_b   1.000
_cell.length_c   1.000
_cell.angle_alpha   90.00
_cell.angle_beta   90.00
_cell.angle_gamma   90.00
#
_symmetry.space_group_name_H-M   'P 1'
#
loop_
_entity.id
_entity.type
_entity.pdbx_description
1 polymer ?
#
loop_
_entity_poly.entity_id
_entity_poly.type
_entity_poly.pdbx_seq_one_letter_code
_entity_poly.pdbx_strand_id
1 'polypeptide(L)' 'MIKGGWIIVFITASDPGEAERIAEGIVKEKLGACVNIVDKIHSIYWWQGKIEKGDESLLIIKTRGSAYVGFGRPT' A
#
# COMPACT_ATOMS: atom_id res chain seq x y z
N MET A 1 7.76 -1.92 19.54
CA MET A 1 8.61 -2.57 18.52
C MET A 1 7.94 -3.86 18.07
N ILE A 2 7.43 -3.97 16.85
CA ILE A 2 7.00 -5.27 16.31
C ILE A 2 8.25 -6.00 15.80
N LYS A 3 9.03 -6.59 16.70
CA LYS A 3 10.14 -7.48 16.32
C LYS A 3 9.57 -8.88 16.11
N GLY A 4 9.49 -9.32 14.84
CA GLY A 4 9.34 -10.73 14.47
C GLY A 4 7.97 -11.21 13.98
N GLY A 5 6.95 -10.35 13.90
CA GLY A 5 5.60 -10.72 13.45
C GLY A 5 5.35 -10.53 11.94
N TRP A 6 4.32 -11.20 11.44
CA TRP A 6 3.71 -10.90 10.13
C TRP A 6 2.76 -9.71 10.28
N ILE A 7 2.76 -8.81 9.29
CA ILE A 7 1.87 -7.66 9.24
C ILE A 7 1.17 -7.61 7.88
N ILE A 8 0.03 -6.93 7.86
CA ILE A 8 -0.65 -6.52 6.65
C ILE A 8 -0.52 -5.00 6.55
N VAL A 9 -0.07 -4.52 5.39
CA VAL A 9 0.03 -3.09 5.10
C VAL A 9 -1.00 -2.75 4.03
N PHE A 10 -1.76 -1.68 4.27
CA PHE A 10 -2.71 -1.11 3.32
C PHE A 10 -2.12 0.17 2.73
N ILE A 11 -2.12 0.27 1.41
CA ILE A 11 -1.68 1.45 0.67
C ILE A 11 -2.73 1.75 -0.40
N THR A 12 -3.03 3.02 -0.64
CA THR A 12 -3.85 3.44 -1.79
C THR A 12 -2.95 3.99 -2.90
N ALA A 13 -3.34 3.74 -4.14
CA ALA A 13 -2.71 4.27 -5.35
C ALA A 13 -3.75 4.99 -6.20
N SER A 14 -3.32 5.97 -6.98
CA SER A 14 -4.19 6.88 -7.73
C SER A 14 -4.93 6.16 -8.86
N ASP A 15 -4.32 5.13 -9.45
CA ASP A 15 -4.86 4.37 -10.57
C ASP A 15 -4.38 2.89 -10.56
N PRO A 16 -5.05 2.00 -11.30
CA PRO A 16 -4.72 0.57 -11.30
C PRO A 16 -3.31 0.27 -11.84
N GLY A 17 -2.83 1.06 -12.83
CA GLY A 17 -1.49 0.90 -13.40
C GLY A 17 -0.40 1.35 -12.44
N GLU A 18 -0.65 2.38 -11.64
CA GLU A 18 0.21 2.72 -10.49
C GLU A 18 0.23 1.61 -9.44
N ALA A 19 -0.93 1.06 -9.08
CA ALA A 19 -1.01 -0.03 -8.12
C ALA A 19 -0.22 -1.27 -8.57
N GLU A 20 -0.31 -1.64 -9.85
CA GLU A 20 0.42 -2.77 -10.42
C GLU A 20 1.94 -2.54 -10.38
N ARG A 21 2.42 -1.37 -10.81
CA ARG A 21 3.85 -1.02 -10.75
C ARG A 21 4.40 -1.08 -9.33
N ILE A 22 3.65 -0.56 -8.35
CA ILE A 22 4.05 -0.61 -6.93
C ILE A 22 4.06 -2.06 -6.43
N ALA A 23 3.02 -2.84 -6.73
CA ALA A 23 2.93 -4.24 -6.31
C ALA A 23 4.08 -5.09 -6.85
N GLU A 24 4.41 -4.94 -8.13
CA GLU A 24 5.56 -5.61 -8.76
C GLU A 24 6.88 -5.22 -8.09
N GLY A 25 7.10 -3.93 -7.86
CA GLY A 25 8.30 -3.44 -7.18
C GLY A 25 8.47 -4.03 -5.78
N ILE A 26 7.38 -4.06 -4.99
CA ILE A 26 7.39 -4.62 -3.62
C ILE A 26 7.81 -6.09 -3.60
N VAL A 27 7.27 -6.88 -4.54
CA VAL A 27 7.57 -8.31 -4.62
C VAL A 27 8.98 -8.53 -5.17
N LYS A 28 9.38 -7.81 -6.22
CA LYS A 28 10.70 -7.90 -6.86
C LYS A 28 11.84 -7.59 -5.88
N GLU A 29 11.68 -6.53 -5.09
CA GLU A 29 12.65 -6.13 -4.06
C GLU A 29 12.51 -6.92 -2.75
N LYS A 30 11.63 -7.94 -2.70
CA LYS A 30 11.39 -8.81 -1.54
C LYS A 30 10.98 -8.05 -0.28
N LEU A 31 10.34 -6.89 -0.45
CA LEU A 31 9.80 -6.08 0.65
C LEU A 31 8.45 -6.61 1.15
N GLY A 32 7.72 -7.37 0.31
CA GLY A 32 6.52 -8.11 0.65
C GLY A 32 6.50 -9.46 -0.06
N ALA A 33 5.84 -10.45 0.54
CA ALA A 33 5.74 -11.78 -0.07
C ALA A 33 4.64 -11.83 -1.15
N CYS A 34 3.59 -11.03 -0.99
CA CYS A 34 2.45 -10.97 -1.89
C CYS A 34 1.72 -9.63 -1.71
N VAL A 35 1.13 -9.13 -2.78
CA VAL A 35 0.26 -7.96 -2.80
C VAL A 35 -1.02 -8.33 -3.54
N ASN A 36 -2.18 -8.08 -2.92
CA ASN A 36 -3.46 -8.13 -3.63
C ASN A 36 -3.86 -6.71 -4.00
N ILE A 37 -4.40 -6.52 -5.19
CA ILE A 37 -4.94 -5.24 -5.65
C ILE A 37 -6.46 -5.37 -5.69
N VAL A 38 -7.15 -4.42 -5.05
CA VAL A 38 -8.58 -4.20 -5.20
C VAL A 38 -8.74 -2.91 -5.99
N ASP A 39 -9.17 -3.07 -7.24
CA ASP A 39 -9.38 -1.95 -8.15
C ASP A 39 -10.69 -1.20 -7.81
N LYS A 40 -10.73 0.09 -8.13
CA LYS A 40 -11.91 0.99 -8.04
C LYS A 40 -12.54 1.06 -6.65
N ILE A 41 -11.76 1.41 -5.64
CA ILE A 41 -12.29 1.80 -4.34
C ILE A 41 -12.66 3.29 -4.33
N HIS A 42 -13.60 3.66 -3.46
CA HIS A 42 -13.94 5.06 -3.21
C HIS A 42 -13.48 5.47 -1.81
N SER A 43 -12.51 6.36 -1.75
CA SER A 43 -12.05 6.97 -0.50
C SER A 43 -12.88 8.21 -0.19
N ILE A 44 -13.43 8.28 1.02
CA ILE A 44 -14.19 9.42 1.52
C ILE A 44 -13.40 10.01 2.69
N TYR A 45 -12.98 11.27 2.57
CA TYR A 45 -12.11 11.91 3.56
C TYR A 45 -12.42 13.40 3.72
N TRP A 46 -11.94 14.00 4.81
CA TRP A 46 -12.14 15.42 5.09
C TRP A 46 -10.92 16.23 4.64
N TRP A 47 -11.13 17.21 3.76
CA TRP A 47 -10.06 18.08 3.27
C TRP A 47 -10.58 19.50 3.01
N GLN A 48 -9.79 20.51 3.37
CA GLN A 48 -10.12 21.93 3.21
C GLN A 48 -11.55 22.32 3.66
N GLY A 49 -12.01 21.74 4.77
CA GLY A 49 -13.31 22.07 5.36
C GLY A 49 -14.52 21.40 4.71
N LYS A 50 -14.33 20.41 3.83
CA LYS A 50 -15.41 19.66 3.18
C LYS A 50 -15.11 18.15 3.09
N ILE A 51 -16.17 17.37 2.86
CA ILE A 51 -16.05 15.95 2.52
C ILE A 51 -15.65 15.84 1.05
N GLU A 52 -14.51 15.22 0.80
CA GLU A 52 -14.00 14.87 -0.52
C GLU A 52 -14.20 13.38 -0.80
N LYS A 53 -14.22 13.04 -2.08
CA LYS A 53 -14.27 11.68 -2.59
C LYS A 53 -13.16 11.49 -3.63
N GLY A 54 -12.44 10.38 -3.55
CA GLY A 54 -11.41 10.01 -4.52
C GLY A 54 -11.58 8.56 -4.97
N ASP A 55 -11.38 8.32 -6.26
CA ASP A 55 -11.28 6.98 -6.82
C ASP A 55 -9.82 6.53 -6.71
N GLU A 56 -9.60 5.36 -6.14
CA GLU A 56 -8.27 4.82 -5.88
C GLU A 56 -8.24 3.30 -6.10
N SER A 57 -7.04 2.72 -6.08
CA SER A 57 -6.81 1.29 -5.96
C SER A 57 -6.23 0.96 -4.58
N LEU A 58 -6.73 -0.09 -3.93
CA LEU A 58 -6.21 -0.55 -2.63
C LEU A 58 -5.23 -1.70 -2.81
N LEU A 59 -4.03 -1.55 -2.25
CA LEU A 59 -3.02 -2.60 -2.16
C LEU A 59 -3.03 -3.21 -0.76
N ILE A 60 -3.07 -4.55 -0.70
CA ILE A 60 -3.04 -5.33 0.54
C ILE A 60 -1.77 -6.20 0.55
N ILE A 61 -0.74 -5.71 1.24
CA ILE A 61 0.60 -6.27 1.24
C ILE A 61 0.79 -7.17 2.46
N LYS A 62 1.26 -8.40 2.26
CA LYS A 62 1.59 -9.34 3.34
C LYS A 62 3.10 -9.38 3.48
N THR A 63 3.61 -8.95 4.64
CA THR A 63 5.06 -8.86 4.87
C THR A 63 5.44 -9.15 6.30
N ARG A 64 6.75 -9.29 6.56
CA ARG A 64 7.32 -9.35 7.89
C ARG A 64 7.47 -7.92 8.42
N GLY A 65 7.15 -7.68 9.68
CA GLY A 65 7.32 -6.36 10.30
C GLY A 65 8.75 -5.82 10.21
N SER A 66 9.76 -6.71 10.11
CA SER A 66 11.16 -6.32 9.89
C SER A 66 11.44 -5.73 8.50
N ALA A 67 10.69 -6.11 7.47
CA ALA A 67 10.83 -5.59 6.12
C ALA A 67 10.11 -4.23 5.95
N TYR A 68 9.13 -3.92 6.81
CA TYR A 68 8.38 -2.66 6.78
C TYR A 68 9.28 -1.42 6.88
N VAL A 69 10.38 -1.51 7.64
CA VAL A 69 11.34 -0.40 7.82
C VAL A 69 11.96 0.06 6.48
N GLY A 70 11.93 -0.78 5.44
CA GLY A 70 12.44 -0.46 4.11
C GLY A 70 11.53 0.42 3.25
N PHE A 71 10.22 0.50 3.51
CA PHE A 71 9.26 1.21 2.65
C PHE A 71 9.39 2.75 2.72
N GLY A 72 9.87 3.30 3.83
CA GLY A 72 9.88 4.74 4.10
C GLY A 72 11.23 5.43 3.92
N ARG A 73 12.24 4.74 3.39
CA ARG A 73 13.55 5.34 3.12
C ARG A 73 13.60 5.83 1.67
N PRO A 74 13.81 7.14 1.43
CA PRO A 74 14.26 7.57 0.11
C PRO A 74 15.63 6.93 -0.13
N THR A 75 15.73 6.07 -1.14
CA THR A 75 17.01 5.67 -1.72
C THR A 75 17.57 6.81 -2.56
#